data_AF-A0A5C8L2M1-F1
#
_entry.id   AF-A0A5C8L2M1-F1
#
_cell.length_a   1.000
_cell.length_b   1.000
_cell.length_c   1.000
_cell.angle_alpha   90.00
_cell.angle_beta   90.00
_cell.angle_gamma   90.00
#
_symmetry.space_group_name_H-M   'P 1'
#
loop_
_entity.id
_entity.type
_entity.pdbx_description
1 polymer ?
#
loop_
_entity_poly.entity_id
_entity_poly.type
_entity_poly.pdbx_seq_one_letter_code
_entity_poly.pdbx_strand_id
1 'polypeptide(L)'
;MNLHAIQQGYGRMRIASFLSFVLLFTSFIVPCQATASTVGEVQTPVTVQVYASDDAFVRGGTNANTKFGATTPKELQIKNYSGTNAVDKRESFIKFDLSGIPGAITGASLNLYGAVTDGAQVSGKPVSLSVYGVSNDTWTGTEITWNTSPVKGNAVAAPITMLNNKPAKWYSADGVFVHGFPANRGSNGKYCAD
;
A
#
# COMPACT_ATOMS: atom_id res chain seq x y z
N MET A 1 4.57 15.70 2.85
CA MET A 1 5.47 15.21 3.92
C MET A 1 6.86 15.77 3.63
N ASN A 2 7.50 16.47 4.58
CA ASN A 2 8.74 17.22 4.36
C ASN A 2 9.93 16.52 5.03
N LEU A 3 11.08 16.47 4.34
CA LEU A 3 12.40 16.39 4.96
C LEU A 3 13.49 16.99 4.04
N HIS A 4 14.38 17.76 4.66
CA HIS A 4 15.53 18.45 4.07
C HIS A 4 16.78 17.55 4.10
N ALA A 5 17.70 17.74 3.15
CA ALA A 5 19.10 17.32 3.28
C ALA A 5 20.06 18.35 2.66
N ILE A 6 21.16 18.62 3.37
CA ILE A 6 22.29 19.45 2.96
C ILE A 6 23.35 18.57 2.28
N GLN A 7 23.92 19.10 1.20
CA GLN A 7 24.92 18.52 0.29
C GLN A 7 26.33 18.36 0.92
N GLN A 8 27.29 17.93 0.08
CA GLN A 8 28.77 17.90 0.20
C GLN A 8 29.32 16.49 0.50
N GLY A 9 30.35 15.94 -0.14
CA GLY A 9 31.33 16.44 -1.11
C GLY A 9 32.58 15.55 -1.00
N TYR A 10 33.02 14.90 -2.07
CA TYR A 10 34.15 13.94 -2.01
C TYR A 10 35.44 14.55 -2.57
N GLY A 11 36.48 14.65 -1.73
CA GLY A 11 37.81 15.16 -2.06
C GLY A 11 38.67 14.18 -2.88
N ARG A 12 39.41 14.70 -3.86
CA ARG A 12 40.29 13.97 -4.80
C ARG A 12 41.72 13.84 -4.25
N MET A 13 42.35 12.67 -4.35
CA MET A 13 43.79 12.51 -4.06
C MET A 13 44.54 11.98 -5.29
N ARG A 14 45.56 12.73 -5.74
CA ARG A 14 46.47 12.42 -6.86
C ARG A 14 47.74 11.76 -6.30
N ILE A 15 48.28 10.74 -6.97
CA ILE A 15 49.60 10.16 -6.61
C ILE A 15 50.53 10.24 -7.85
N ALA A 16 51.73 10.78 -7.61
CA ALA A 16 52.74 11.13 -8.59
C ALA A 16 53.85 10.05 -8.73
N SER A 17 54.34 9.96 -9.97
CA SER A 17 55.62 9.44 -10.51
C SER A 17 56.73 9.01 -9.54
N PHE A 18 57.33 7.82 -9.76
CA PHE A 18 58.75 7.57 -9.50
C PHE A 18 59.34 6.47 -10.43
N LEU A 19 60.64 6.62 -10.69
CA LEU A 19 61.44 6.23 -11.85
C LEU A 19 62.22 4.91 -11.64
N SER A 20 62.24 4.06 -12.67
CA SER A 20 63.27 3.08 -13.10
C SER A 20 64.15 2.32 -12.07
N PHE A 21 63.98 1.00 -11.97
CA PHE A 21 65.09 0.04 -11.83
C PHE A 21 64.67 -1.37 -12.27
N VAL A 22 65.33 -1.90 -13.31
CA VAL A 22 65.12 -3.24 -13.90
C VAL A 22 66.03 -4.24 -13.18
N LEU A 23 65.45 -5.21 -12.48
CA LEU A 23 66.10 -6.43 -12.03
C LEU A 23 65.18 -7.62 -12.35
N LEU A 24 65.69 -8.52 -13.18
CA LEU A 24 65.06 -9.75 -13.63
C LEU A 24 64.88 -10.73 -12.46
N PHE A 25 63.73 -10.64 -11.81
CA PHE A 25 63.04 -11.77 -11.20
C PHE A 25 61.62 -11.68 -11.76
N THR A 26 61.20 -12.63 -12.59
CA THR A 26 59.79 -12.77 -12.98
C THR A 26 59.02 -13.30 -11.79
N SER A 27 58.88 -12.45 -10.77
CA SER A 27 57.93 -12.61 -9.69
C SER A 27 56.57 -12.77 -10.37
N PHE A 28 55.96 -13.93 -10.21
CA PHE A 28 54.50 -14.02 -10.28
C PHE A 28 53.98 -13.16 -9.13
N ILE A 29 53.89 -11.86 -9.39
CA ILE A 29 53.07 -10.96 -8.61
C ILE A 29 51.66 -11.46 -8.89
N VAL A 30 51.15 -12.29 -7.99
CA VAL A 30 49.71 -12.50 -7.89
C VAL A 30 49.17 -11.11 -7.58
N PRO A 31 48.42 -10.44 -8.49
CA PRO A 31 47.67 -9.28 -8.05
C PRO A 31 46.72 -9.83 -7.00
N CYS A 32 46.92 -9.44 -5.74
CA CYS A 32 45.89 -9.55 -4.74
C CYS A 32 44.76 -8.66 -5.23
N GLN A 33 43.86 -9.23 -6.03
CA GLN A 33 42.62 -8.58 -6.39
C GLN A 33 41.85 -8.51 -5.09
N ALA A 34 42.01 -7.39 -4.37
CA ALA A 34 41.07 -7.00 -3.34
C ALA A 34 39.74 -6.84 -4.06
N THR A 35 38.89 -7.86 -3.99
CA THR A 35 37.48 -7.68 -4.23
C THR A 35 37.03 -6.69 -3.17
N ALA A 36 36.92 -5.42 -3.58
CA ALA A 36 36.22 -4.44 -2.78
C ALA A 36 34.83 -5.05 -2.57
N SER A 37 34.56 -5.51 -1.35
CA SER A 37 33.20 -5.83 -0.96
C SER A 37 32.46 -4.52 -1.13
N THR A 38 31.52 -4.48 -2.08
CA THR A 38 30.58 -3.37 -2.19
C THR A 38 29.91 -3.26 -0.83
N VAL A 39 30.31 -2.27 -0.04
CA VAL A 39 29.58 -1.90 1.17
C VAL A 39 28.17 -1.65 0.68
N GLY A 40 27.24 -2.51 1.12
CA GLY A 40 25.84 -2.39 0.72
C GLY A 40 25.40 -0.96 0.98
N GLU A 41 24.86 -0.32 -0.05
CA GLU A 41 24.29 1.01 0.08
C GLU A 41 23.31 0.97 1.26
N VAL A 42 23.55 1.79 2.28
CA VAL A 42 22.66 1.90 3.43
C VAL A 42 21.37 2.54 2.91
N GLN A 43 20.43 1.71 2.48
CA GLN A 43 19.12 2.17 2.02
C GLN A 43 18.37 2.71 3.21
N THR A 44 18.24 4.04 3.26
CA THR A 44 17.38 4.70 4.23
C THR A 44 15.93 4.46 3.81
N PRO A 45 15.05 3.98 4.71
CA PRO A 45 13.66 3.79 4.37
C PRO A 45 13.03 5.13 3.96
N VAL A 46 12.43 5.17 2.77
CA VAL A 46 11.69 6.31 2.26
C VAL A 46 10.19 6.07 2.41
N THR A 47 9.46 7.10 2.84
CA THR A 47 7.99 7.07 2.87
C THR A 47 7.45 7.69 1.59
N VAL A 48 6.65 6.94 0.84
CA VAL A 48 5.98 7.40 -0.38
C VAL A 48 4.49 7.48 -0.12
N GLN A 49 3.87 8.61 -0.51
CA GLN A 49 2.42 8.77 -0.45
C GLN A 49 1.80 8.29 -1.76
N VAL A 50 0.83 7.39 -1.68
CA VAL A 50 0.10 6.83 -2.81
C VAL A 50 -1.38 7.15 -2.65
N TYR A 51 -2.02 7.61 -3.73
CA TYR A 51 -3.46 7.82 -3.77
C TYR A 51 -4.15 6.62 -4.42
N ALA A 52 -5.45 6.46 -4.15
CA ALA A 52 -6.24 5.44 -4.82
C ALA A 52 -6.19 5.66 -6.34
N SER A 53 -5.80 4.63 -7.07
CA SER A 53 -5.87 4.60 -8.53
C SER A 53 -7.30 4.35 -9.02
N ASP A 54 -8.09 3.67 -8.18
CA ASP A 54 -9.47 3.32 -8.48
C ASP A 54 -10.24 3.09 -7.17
N ASP A 55 -11.51 3.47 -7.15
CA ASP A 55 -12.39 3.27 -6.02
C ASP A 55 -13.85 3.07 -6.45
N ALA A 56 -14.56 2.26 -5.67
CA ALA A 56 -15.99 2.03 -5.86
C ALA A 56 -16.59 1.43 -4.59
N PHE A 57 -17.91 1.47 -4.48
CA PHE A 57 -18.61 0.60 -3.55
C PHE A 57 -19.65 -0.21 -4.30
N VAL A 58 -19.97 -1.38 -3.75
CA VAL A 58 -20.96 -2.29 -4.30
C VAL A 58 -22.09 -2.46 -3.32
N ARG A 59 -23.30 -2.70 -3.81
CA ARG A 59 -24.48 -2.89 -2.97
C ARG A 59 -25.21 -4.17 -3.35
N GLY A 60 -25.47 -5.04 -2.38
CA GLY A 60 -26.23 -6.27 -2.58
C GLY A 60 -27.73 -6.04 -2.79
N GLY A 61 -28.47 -7.14 -2.95
CA GLY A 61 -29.92 -7.12 -3.17
C GLY A 61 -30.30 -6.61 -4.56
N THR A 62 -31.33 -5.77 -4.65
CA THR A 62 -31.84 -5.24 -5.94
C THR A 62 -30.84 -4.37 -6.70
N ASN A 63 -29.78 -3.91 -6.03
CA ASN A 63 -28.74 -3.06 -6.61
C ASN A 63 -27.51 -3.87 -7.03
N ALA A 64 -27.59 -5.21 -7.05
CA ALA A 64 -26.42 -6.06 -7.24
C ALA A 64 -25.73 -5.92 -8.60
N ASN A 65 -26.44 -5.43 -9.61
CA ASN A 65 -25.90 -5.12 -10.95
C ASN A 65 -25.68 -3.62 -11.16
N THR A 66 -25.91 -2.79 -10.14
CA THR A 66 -25.74 -1.33 -10.23
C THR A 66 -24.29 -0.98 -9.92
N LYS A 67 -23.72 -0.10 -10.75
CA LYS A 67 -22.37 0.45 -10.61
C LYS A 67 -22.42 1.71 -9.76
N PHE A 68 -21.47 1.88 -8.84
CA PHE A 68 -21.36 3.07 -7.99
C PHE A 68 -19.89 3.52 -7.85
N GLY A 69 -19.66 4.78 -7.49
CA GLY A 69 -18.31 5.36 -7.27
C GLY A 69 -17.89 6.38 -8.33
N ALA A 70 -18.24 6.18 -9.61
CA ALA A 70 -17.76 7.04 -10.70
C ALA A 70 -18.45 8.41 -10.83
N THR A 71 -19.65 8.60 -10.28
CA THR A 71 -20.41 9.86 -10.48
C THR A 71 -21.34 10.18 -9.32
N THR A 72 -22.06 9.18 -8.80
CA THR A 72 -23.00 9.35 -7.68
C THR A 72 -23.19 8.01 -6.94
N PRO A 73 -23.13 7.99 -5.59
CA PRO A 73 -22.65 9.05 -4.71
C PRO A 73 -21.13 9.22 -4.78
N LYS A 74 -20.63 10.41 -4.42
CA LYS A 74 -19.19 10.75 -4.39
C LYS A 74 -18.46 10.21 -3.15
N GLU A 75 -19.14 9.40 -2.36
CA GLU A 75 -18.65 8.86 -1.10
C GLU A 75 -18.66 7.34 -1.20
N LEU A 76 -17.60 6.73 -0.71
CA LEU A 76 -17.56 5.29 -0.47
C LEU A 76 -18.49 4.95 0.70
N GLN A 77 -19.27 3.89 0.54
CA GLN A 77 -20.26 3.48 1.52
C GLN A 77 -20.00 2.06 1.97
N ILE A 78 -20.10 1.88 3.28
CA ILE A 78 -19.97 0.59 3.93
C ILE A 78 -21.20 0.41 4.80
N LYS A 79 -21.81 -0.77 4.69
CA LYS A 79 -22.96 -1.15 5.50
C LYS A 79 -22.92 -2.64 5.69
N ASN A 80 -22.62 -3.04 6.91
CA ASN A 80 -22.82 -4.41 7.30
C ASN A 80 -24.31 -4.61 7.64
N TYR A 81 -24.89 -5.70 7.13
CA TYR A 81 -26.27 -6.08 7.40
C TYR A 81 -26.28 -7.55 7.85
N SER A 82 -26.84 -7.82 9.02
CA SER A 82 -26.82 -9.13 9.67
C SER A 82 -27.89 -10.10 9.19
N GLY A 83 -28.72 -9.73 8.20
CA GLY A 83 -29.72 -10.63 7.62
C GLY A 83 -29.12 -11.67 6.67
N THR A 84 -29.84 -12.79 6.50
CA THR A 84 -29.47 -13.93 5.66
C THR A 84 -29.42 -13.61 4.17
N ASN A 85 -30.15 -12.60 3.73
CA ASN A 85 -30.03 -12.07 2.38
C ASN A 85 -29.13 -10.84 2.42
N ALA A 86 -28.21 -10.71 1.45
CA ALA A 86 -27.33 -9.54 1.27
C ALA A 86 -28.08 -8.24 0.91
N VAL A 87 -29.38 -8.16 1.22
CA VAL A 87 -30.25 -7.02 1.02
C VAL A 87 -29.64 -5.85 1.79
N ASP A 88 -29.12 -4.90 1.04
CA ASP A 88 -28.47 -3.67 1.52
C ASP A 88 -27.10 -3.80 2.18
N LYS A 89 -26.39 -4.92 2.02
CA LYS A 89 -24.94 -4.92 2.30
C LYS A 89 -24.23 -3.96 1.35
N ARG A 90 -23.28 -3.18 1.87
CA ARG A 90 -22.40 -2.32 1.09
C ARG A 90 -20.95 -2.57 1.46
N GLU A 91 -20.12 -2.75 0.45
CA GLU A 91 -18.68 -2.98 0.59
C GLU A 91 -17.95 -1.98 -0.29
N SER A 92 -16.86 -1.40 0.23
CA SER A 92 -16.04 -0.45 -0.53
C SER A 92 -14.74 -1.12 -0.99
N PHE A 93 -14.33 -0.83 -2.21
CA PHE A 93 -13.14 -1.33 -2.86
C PHE A 93 -12.22 -0.16 -3.20
N ILE A 94 -10.95 -0.27 -2.84
CA ILE A 94 -9.93 0.75 -3.08
C ILE A 94 -8.69 0.08 -3.64
N LYS A 95 -8.22 0.57 -4.78
CA LYS A 95 -7.03 0.06 -5.47
C LYS A 95 -5.90 1.08 -5.40
N PHE A 96 -4.68 0.61 -5.20
CA PHE A 96 -3.47 1.41 -5.23
C PHE A 96 -2.49 0.85 -6.25
N ASP A 97 -2.03 1.70 -7.17
CA ASP A 97 -0.93 1.37 -8.07
C ASP A 97 0.40 1.53 -7.33
N LEU A 98 1.13 0.42 -7.17
CA LEU A 98 2.43 0.38 -6.49
C LEU A 98 3.59 0.20 -7.47
N SER A 99 3.33 0.15 -8.78
CA SER A 99 4.34 -0.13 -9.81
C SER A 99 5.47 0.90 -9.84
N GLY A 100 5.19 2.13 -9.40
CA GLY A 100 6.16 3.23 -9.32
C GLY A 100 7.00 3.26 -8.04
N ILE A 101 6.81 2.35 -7.09
CA ILE A 101 7.56 2.36 -5.81
C ILE A 101 8.85 1.55 -5.97
N PRO A 102 10.03 2.18 -5.84
CA PRO A 102 11.30 1.47 -5.92
C PRO A 102 11.57 0.67 -4.64
N GLY A 103 12.22 -0.48 -4.79
CA GLY A 103 12.71 -1.29 -3.66
C GLY A 103 11.64 -2.15 -2.99
N ALA A 104 11.98 -2.71 -1.83
CA ALA A 104 11.09 -3.53 -1.04
C ALA A 104 10.21 -2.68 -0.12
N ILE A 105 8.91 -2.92 -0.13
CA ILE A 105 7.97 -2.27 0.78
C ILE A 105 8.07 -2.97 2.14
N THR A 106 8.50 -2.24 3.17
CA THR A 106 8.69 -2.76 4.53
C THR A 106 7.48 -2.51 5.43
N GLY A 107 6.56 -1.64 5.01
CA GLY A 107 5.30 -1.35 5.68
C GLY A 107 4.49 -0.34 4.89
N ALA A 108 3.19 -0.25 5.20
CA ALA A 108 2.39 0.88 4.76
C ALA A 108 1.25 1.11 5.76
N SER A 109 0.56 2.23 5.57
CA SER A 109 -0.49 2.71 6.45
C SER A 109 -1.64 3.22 5.58
N LEU A 110 -2.83 2.66 5.78
CA LEU A 110 -4.03 3.08 5.06
C LEU A 110 -4.74 4.19 5.84
N ASN A 111 -4.84 5.38 5.24
CA ASN A 111 -5.51 6.53 5.83
C ASN A 111 -6.89 6.74 5.18
N LEU A 112 -7.93 6.71 6.00
CA LEU A 112 -9.33 6.88 5.58
C LEU A 112 -9.95 8.06 6.29
N TYR A 113 -10.74 8.87 5.57
CA TYR A 113 -11.53 9.95 6.15
C TYR A 113 -13.02 9.61 6.06
N GLY A 114 -13.70 9.60 7.20
CA GLY A 114 -15.11 9.25 7.21
C GLY A 114 -15.77 9.34 8.57
N ALA A 115 -17.08 9.05 8.59
CA ALA A 115 -17.90 8.98 9.78
C ALA A 115 -18.85 7.77 9.68
N VAL A 116 -19.41 7.39 10.83
CA VAL A 116 -20.49 6.41 10.91
C VAL A 116 -21.79 7.13 11.17
N THR A 117 -22.78 6.85 10.32
CA THR A 117 -24.14 7.38 10.44
C THR A 117 -25.11 6.21 10.44
N ASP A 118 -25.56 5.83 11.63
CA ASP A 118 -26.63 4.85 11.81
C ASP A 118 -27.72 5.47 12.70
N GLY A 119 -28.84 5.83 12.07
CA GLY A 119 -30.00 6.41 12.74
C GLY A 119 -30.77 5.42 13.61
N ALA A 120 -30.57 4.11 13.42
CA ALA A 120 -31.19 3.07 14.25
C ALA A 120 -30.42 2.80 15.55
N GLN A 121 -29.21 3.36 15.68
CA GLN A 121 -28.32 3.12 16.82
C GLN A 121 -28.09 4.39 17.63
N VAL A 122 -27.81 4.21 18.92
CA VAL A 122 -27.48 5.33 19.81
C VAL A 122 -26.18 6.02 19.37
N SER A 123 -26.11 7.35 19.55
CA SER A 123 -24.88 8.10 19.33
C SER A 123 -23.77 7.61 20.26
N GLY A 124 -22.54 7.51 19.76
CA GLY A 124 -21.40 7.01 20.52
C GLY A 124 -21.28 5.49 20.57
N LYS A 125 -22.23 4.72 20.01
CA LYS A 125 -22.07 3.27 19.88
C LYS A 125 -20.81 2.95 19.06
N PRO A 126 -19.92 2.06 19.56
CA PRO A 126 -18.78 1.59 18.79
C PRO A 126 -19.25 0.79 17.56
N VAL A 127 -18.59 1.05 16.43
CA VAL A 127 -18.74 0.33 15.17
C VAL A 127 -17.35 0.00 14.65
N SER A 128 -17.15 -1.24 14.22
CA SER A 128 -15.87 -1.74 13.72
C SER A 128 -15.84 -1.66 12.21
N LEU A 129 -14.75 -1.12 11.68
CA LEU A 129 -14.40 -1.09 10.26
C LEU A 129 -13.22 -2.02 10.05
N SER A 130 -13.37 -3.01 9.18
CA SER A 130 -12.34 -4.00 8.88
C SER A 130 -11.82 -3.84 7.45
N VAL A 131 -10.52 -4.04 7.27
CA VAL A 131 -9.85 -3.92 5.98
C VAL A 131 -9.31 -5.28 5.58
N TYR A 132 -9.64 -5.73 4.38
CA TYR A 132 -9.29 -7.03 3.84
C TYR A 132 -8.54 -6.90 2.52
N GLY A 133 -7.62 -7.82 2.27
CA GLY A 133 -6.89 -7.89 1.01
C GLY A 133 -7.77 -8.44 -0.11
N VAL A 134 -7.52 -8.00 -1.35
CA VAL A 134 -8.19 -8.54 -2.55
C VAL A 134 -7.13 -9.03 -3.54
N SER A 135 -7.19 -10.29 -3.98
CA SER A 135 -6.19 -10.83 -4.90
C SER A 135 -6.42 -10.43 -6.36
N ASN A 136 -7.67 -10.45 -6.82
CA ASN A 136 -8.05 -10.07 -8.19
C ASN A 136 -8.07 -8.53 -8.36
N ASP A 137 -7.32 -8.01 -9.34
CA ASP A 137 -7.24 -6.59 -9.70
C ASP A 137 -7.78 -6.24 -11.08
N THR A 138 -8.47 -7.16 -11.76
CA THR A 138 -9.01 -6.93 -13.09
C THR A 138 -10.26 -6.04 -13.08
N TRP A 139 -10.81 -5.74 -11.90
CA TRP A 139 -11.96 -4.85 -11.74
C TRP A 139 -11.59 -3.39 -12.03
N THR A 140 -12.55 -2.59 -12.47
CA THR A 140 -12.42 -1.13 -12.51
C THR A 140 -13.55 -0.50 -11.70
N GLY A 141 -13.34 0.66 -11.09
CA GLY A 141 -14.33 1.31 -10.25
C GLY A 141 -15.56 1.78 -11.04
N THR A 142 -15.43 1.92 -12.35
CA THR A 142 -16.56 2.23 -13.25
C THR A 142 -17.37 1.00 -13.63
N GLU A 143 -16.81 -0.21 -13.55
CA GLU A 143 -17.45 -1.45 -14.05
C GLU A 143 -17.83 -2.44 -12.95
N ILE A 144 -17.24 -2.32 -11.75
CA ILE A 144 -17.51 -3.23 -10.65
C ILE A 144 -18.95 -3.12 -10.15
N THR A 145 -19.56 -4.27 -9.90
CA THR A 145 -20.89 -4.44 -9.30
C THR A 145 -20.79 -5.45 -8.17
N TRP A 146 -21.84 -5.63 -7.37
CA TRP A 146 -21.85 -6.67 -6.34
C TRP A 146 -21.63 -8.07 -6.92
N ASN A 147 -22.24 -8.36 -8.07
CA ASN A 147 -22.12 -9.68 -8.70
C ASN A 147 -20.77 -9.91 -9.38
N THR A 148 -20.02 -8.84 -9.68
CA THR A 148 -18.69 -8.90 -10.31
C THR A 148 -17.56 -8.53 -9.36
N SER A 149 -17.86 -8.22 -8.09
CA SER A 149 -16.85 -7.81 -7.13
C SER A 149 -15.92 -8.98 -6.78
N PRO A 150 -14.61 -8.73 -6.69
CA PRO A 150 -13.65 -9.72 -6.21
C PRO A 150 -14.02 -10.27 -4.83
N VAL A 151 -13.67 -11.53 -4.58
CA VAL A 151 -13.83 -12.14 -3.25
C VAL A 151 -12.85 -11.49 -2.27
N LYS A 152 -13.37 -11.10 -1.09
CA LYS A 152 -12.58 -10.60 0.03
C LYS A 152 -11.65 -11.69 0.54
N GLY A 153 -10.37 -11.36 0.71
CA GLY A 153 -9.37 -12.23 1.32
C GLY A 153 -9.30 -12.08 2.84
N ASN A 154 -8.11 -12.26 3.40
CA ASN A 154 -7.86 -12.11 4.83
C ASN A 154 -7.84 -10.64 5.25
N ALA A 155 -8.15 -10.39 6.53
CA ALA A 155 -7.95 -9.08 7.15
C ALA A 155 -6.45 -8.70 7.07
N VAL A 156 -6.16 -7.46 6.68
CA VAL A 156 -4.79 -6.96 6.48
C VAL A 156 -4.33 -5.99 7.58
N ALA A 157 -5.24 -5.59 8.46
CA ALA A 157 -4.97 -4.70 9.58
C ALA A 157 -5.92 -5.00 10.75
N ALA A 158 -5.59 -4.50 11.94
CA ALA A 158 -6.50 -4.53 13.06
C ALA A 158 -7.78 -3.72 12.75
N PRO A 159 -8.96 -4.15 13.23
CA PRO A 159 -10.19 -3.39 13.02
C PRO A 159 -10.11 -1.97 13.60
N ILE A 160 -10.54 -0.99 12.82
CA ILE A 160 -10.67 0.40 13.25
C ILE A 160 -11.98 0.54 14.03
N THR A 161 -11.92 1.09 15.25
CA THR A 161 -13.13 1.43 16.01
C THR A 161 -13.55 2.87 15.73
N MET A 162 -14.77 3.03 15.23
CA MET A 162 -15.44 4.30 14.97
C MET A 162 -16.61 4.48 15.94
N LEU A 163 -17.01 5.73 16.20
CA LEU A 163 -18.16 6.04 17.05
C LEU A 163 -19.32 6.56 16.21
N ASN A 164 -20.51 5.97 16.38
CA ASN A 164 -21.71 6.35 15.65
C ASN A 164 -22.12 7.82 15.91
N ASN A 165 -22.61 8.50 14.88
CA ASN A 165 -23.09 9.88 14.90
C ASN A 165 -22.06 10.86 15.51
N LYS A 166 -20.80 10.71 15.12
CA LYS A 166 -19.71 11.67 15.40
C LYS A 166 -19.21 12.29 14.09
N PRO A 167 -18.65 13.52 14.13
CA PRO A 167 -18.09 14.16 12.95
C PRO A 167 -17.03 13.29 12.27
N ALA A 168 -16.89 13.44 10.95
CA ALA A 168 -15.87 12.75 10.19
C ALA A 168 -14.46 13.13 10.67
N LYS A 169 -13.56 12.16 10.66
CA LYS A 169 -12.16 12.35 11.02
C LYS A 169 -11.28 11.35 10.28
N TRP A 170 -9.97 11.56 10.34
CA TRP A 170 -8.99 10.62 9.83
C TRP A 170 -8.86 9.39 10.74
N TYR A 171 -8.78 8.23 10.11
CA TYR A 171 -8.47 6.94 10.73
C TYR A 171 -7.30 6.33 9.98
N SER A 172 -6.41 5.67 10.72
CA SER A 172 -5.28 4.93 10.18
C SER A 172 -5.42 3.45 10.50
N ALA A 173 -5.19 2.61 9.50
CA ALA A 173 -4.97 1.18 9.68
C ALA A 173 -3.50 0.89 9.34
N ASP A 174 -2.72 0.55 10.36
CA ASP A 174 -1.32 0.18 10.21
C ASP A 174 -1.19 -1.35 10.09
N GLY A 175 -0.47 -1.79 9.07
CA GLY A 175 -0.21 -3.21 8.81
C GLY A 175 1.15 -3.41 8.15
N VAL A 176 1.89 -4.41 8.63
CA VAL A 176 3.08 -4.91 7.92
C VAL A 176 2.56 -5.72 6.73
N PHE A 177 2.52 -5.10 5.55
CA PHE A 177 2.13 -5.78 4.31
C PHE A 177 3.21 -6.77 3.87
N VAL A 178 3.31 -7.91 4.55
CA VAL A 178 4.25 -8.97 4.19
C VAL A 178 3.54 -10.31 4.25
N HIS A 179 2.72 -10.60 3.23
CA HIS A 179 2.39 -11.99 2.89
C HIS A 179 2.27 -12.14 1.37
N GLY A 180 3.29 -12.72 0.73
CA GLY A 180 3.19 -13.34 -0.59
C GLY A 180 4.00 -12.74 -1.73
N PHE A 181 5.31 -12.55 -1.57
CA PHE A 181 6.22 -12.44 -2.72
C PHE A 181 6.86 -13.82 -2.98
N PRO A 182 6.31 -14.70 -3.83
CA PRO A 182 7.20 -15.44 -4.70
C PRO A 182 7.82 -14.39 -5.63
N ALA A 183 9.15 -14.43 -5.77
CA ALA A 183 9.91 -13.55 -6.62
C ALA A 183 9.39 -13.60 -8.07
N ASN A 184 8.44 -12.73 -8.40
CA ASN A 184 8.24 -12.20 -9.74
C ASN A 184 7.34 -10.96 -9.68
N ARG A 185 7.82 -9.94 -10.39
CA ARG A 185 7.35 -8.55 -10.41
C ARG A 185 5.84 -8.45 -10.71
N GLY A 186 5.12 -7.55 -10.01
CA GLY A 186 3.81 -7.05 -10.48
C GLY A 186 2.67 -6.83 -9.47
N SER A 187 2.89 -6.81 -8.14
CA SER A 187 1.76 -6.77 -7.19
C SER A 187 1.35 -5.36 -6.76
N ASN A 188 0.23 -4.88 -7.32
CA ASN A 188 -0.55 -3.74 -6.81
C ASN A 188 -1.09 -4.01 -5.40
N GLY A 189 -1.16 -2.99 -4.55
CA GLY A 189 -1.77 -3.06 -3.22
C GLY A 189 -3.28 -2.90 -3.32
N LYS A 190 -4.05 -3.81 -2.72
CA LYS A 190 -5.47 -4.01 -3.04
C LYS A 190 -6.27 -4.25 -1.77
N TYR A 191 -7.22 -3.38 -1.46
CA TYR A 191 -7.96 -3.45 -0.20
C TYR A 191 -9.46 -3.28 -0.42
N CYS A 192 -10.25 -4.03 0.34
CA CYS A 192 -11.68 -3.86 0.48
C CYS A 192 -12.02 -3.61 1.96
N ALA A 193 -13.09 -2.87 2.21
CA ALA A 193 -13.52 -2.49 3.53
C ALA A 193 -14.98 -2.92 3.79
N ASP A 194 -15.20 -3.52 4.96
CA ASP A 194 -16.46 -4.09 5.48
C ASP A 194 -16.72 -3.60 6.91
#